data_AF-A0A6H1LZS6-F1
#
_entry.id   AF-A0A6H1LZS6-F1
#
_cell.length_a   1.000
_cell.length_b   1.000
_cell.length_c   1.000
_cell.angle_alpha   90.00
_cell.angle_beta   90.00
_cell.angle_gamma   90.00
#
_symmetry.space_group_name_H-M   'P 1'
#
loop_
_entity.id
_entity.type
_entity.pdbx_description
1 polymer ?
#
loop_
_entity_poly.entity_id
_entity_poly.type
_entity_poly.pdbx_seq_one_letter_code
_entity_poly.pdbx_strand_id
1 'polypeptide(L)' 'MSLTLATPHAEAPVPALAPREQETLRHIAAGRTYLQTARHMGLSKHTVDAYLRRIRAKLNINSTAELTRLAISLGL' A
#
# COMPACT_ATOMS: atom_id res chain seq x y z
N MET A 1 5.71 -23.18 -19.46
CA MET A 1 5.99 -21.73 -19.61
C MET A 1 5.95 -21.11 -18.24
N SER A 2 7.13 -20.71 -17.76
CA SER A 2 7.47 -19.65 -16.78
C SER A 2 6.29 -18.72 -16.38
N LEU A 3 6.07 -18.27 -15.13
CA LEU A 3 6.89 -18.19 -13.92
C LEU A 3 5.98 -17.73 -12.74
N THR A 4 6.35 -18.17 -11.54
CA THR A 4 6.15 -17.51 -10.23
C THR A 4 4.75 -17.50 -9.59
N LEU A 5 4.59 -18.44 -8.65
CA LEU A 5 3.65 -18.38 -7.54
C LEU A 5 3.78 -17.03 -6.83
N ALA A 6 2.74 -16.21 -6.89
CA ALA A 6 2.64 -15.04 -6.04
C ALA A 6 2.67 -15.51 -4.58
N THR A 7 3.72 -15.12 -3.88
CA THR A 7 3.97 -15.39 -2.48
C THR A 7 2.71 -15.06 -1.66
N PRO A 8 2.14 -15.99 -0.87
CA PRO A 8 1.11 -15.64 0.07
C PRO A 8 1.80 -14.92 1.23
N HIS A 9 1.92 -13.59 1.13
CA HIS A 9 2.42 -12.79 2.24
C HIS A 9 1.31 -12.66 3.27
N ALA A 10 1.24 -13.67 4.14
CA ALA A 10 0.43 -13.71 5.33
C ALA A 10 0.91 -12.63 6.30
N GLU A 11 0.31 -11.46 6.21
CA GLU A 11 0.53 -10.41 7.21
C GLU A 11 -0.82 -9.78 7.48
N ALA A 12 -1.16 -9.75 8.77
CA ALA A 12 -2.49 -9.65 9.33
C ALA A 12 -3.44 -8.79 8.49
N PRO A 13 -4.67 -9.27 8.20
CA PRO A 13 -5.63 -8.47 7.47
C PRO A 13 -5.95 -7.24 8.32
N VAL A 14 -5.45 -6.09 7.90
CA VAL A 14 -6.06 -4.81 8.26
C VAL A 14 -7.49 -4.91 7.71
N PRO A 15 -8.52 -5.08 8.56
CA PRO A 15 -9.81 -5.62 8.13
C PRO A 15 -10.57 -4.71 7.14
N ALA A 16 -10.06 -3.51 6.86
CA ALA A 16 -10.66 -2.55 5.94
C ALA A 16 -9.98 -2.44 4.55
N LEU A 17 -8.73 -2.89 4.39
CA LEU A 17 -7.96 -2.64 3.17
C LEU A 17 -7.92 -3.86 2.24
N ALA A 18 -8.06 -3.62 0.94
CA ALA A 18 -7.82 -4.64 -0.06
C ALA A 18 -6.33 -5.02 -0.12
N PRO A 19 -5.98 -6.24 -0.56
CA PRO A 19 -4.58 -6.69 -0.60
C PRO A 19 -3.66 -5.75 -1.39
N ARG A 20 -4.13 -5.21 -2.53
CA ARG A 20 -3.37 -4.21 -3.32
C ARG A 20 -3.20 -2.87 -2.61
N GLU A 21 -4.19 -2.46 -1.83
CA GLU A 21 -4.14 -1.25 -1.02
C GLU A 21 -3.13 -1.41 0.11
N GLN A 22 -3.15 -2.56 0.78
CA GLN A 22 -2.20 -2.91 1.84
C GLN A 22 -0.77 -2.99 1.29
N GLU A 23 -0.56 -3.59 0.13
CA GLU A 23 0.73 -3.65 -0.55
C GLU A 23 1.28 -2.26 -0.88
N THR A 24 0.41 -1.37 -1.38
CA THR A 24 0.75 0.05 -1.58
C THR A 24 1.19 0.69 -0.27
N LEU A 25 0.42 0.48 0.80
CA LEU A 25 0.67 1.07 2.12
C LEU A 25 2.01 0.64 2.72
N ARG A 26 2.39 -0.65 2.61
CA ARG A 26 3.70 -1.18 3.04
C ARG A 26 4.85 -0.48 2.35
N HIS A 27 4.74 -0.26 1.03
CA HIS A 27 5.80 0.43 0.30
C HIS A 27 5.96 1.87 0.78
N ILE A 28 4.85 2.57 1.08
CA ILE A 28 4.88 3.92 1.66
C ILE A 28 5.42 3.92 3.09
N ALA A 29 5.07 2.92 3.90
CA ALA A 29 5.60 2.72 5.26
C ALA A 29 7.13 2.57 5.26
N ALA A 30 7.65 1.81 4.29
CA ALA A 30 9.07 1.63 4.04
C ALA A 30 9.78 2.87 3.46
N GLY A 31 9.10 4.02 3.37
CA GLY A 31 9.67 5.28 2.89
C GLY A 31 9.79 5.41 1.38
N ARG A 32 9.16 4.51 0.60
CA ARG A 32 9.19 4.60 -0.87
C ARG A 32 8.27 5.72 -1.35
N THR A 33 8.70 6.41 -2.41
CA THR A 33 7.86 7.43 -3.06
C THR A 33 6.76 6.77 -3.88
N TYR A 34 5.68 7.50 -4.19
CA TYR A 34 4.59 6.99 -5.03
C TYR A 34 5.07 6.42 -6.37
N LEU A 35 6.11 7.04 -6.96
CA LEU A 35 6.69 6.59 -8.22
C LEU A 35 7.46 5.27 -8.05
N GLN A 36 8.19 5.10 -6.95
CA GLN A 36 8.89 3.86 -6.63
C GLN A 36 7.91 2.74 -6.31
N THR A 37 6.87 3.01 -5.53
CA THR A 37 5.78 2.06 -5.25
C THR A 37 5.09 1.62 -6.54
N ALA A 38 4.78 2.57 -7.42
CA ALA A 38 4.20 2.29 -8.73
C ALA A 38 5.10 1.37 -9.56
N ARG A 39 6.41 1.66 -9.62
CA ARG A 39 7.39 0.80 -10.30
C ARG A 39 7.48 -0.60 -9.68
N HIS A 40 7.51 -0.71 -8.36
CA HIS A 40 7.56 -2.00 -7.66
C HIS A 40 6.32 -2.85 -7.88
N MET A 41 5.14 -2.23 -7.95
CA MET A 41 3.88 -2.93 -8.16
C MET A 41 3.55 -3.14 -9.65
N GLY A 42 4.35 -2.61 -10.58
CA GLY A 42 4.04 -2.64 -12.02
C GLY A 42 2.82 -1.77 -12.40
N LEU A 43 2.57 -0.70 -11.64
CA LEU A 43 1.42 0.19 -11.79
C LEU A 43 1.85 1.59 -12.25
N SER A 44 0.87 2.38 -12.66
CA SER A 44 1.07 3.82 -12.88
C SER A 44 1.00 4.60 -11.57
N LYS A 45 1.72 5.73 -11.48
CA LYS A 45 1.63 6.67 -10.35
C LYS A 45 0.18 7.08 -10.04
N HIS A 46 -0.65 7.19 -11.08
CA HIS A 46 -2.06 7.56 -10.97
C HIS A 46 -2.89 6.46 -10.29
N THR A 47 -2.58 5.19 -10.57
CA THR A 47 -3.22 4.05 -9.93
C THR A 47 -2.86 3.99 -8.44
N VAL A 48 -1.59 4.21 -8.10
CA VAL A 48 -1.13 4.30 -6.71
C VAL A 48 -1.82 5.46 -5.97
N ASP A 49 -1.93 6.62 -6.60
CA ASP A 49 -2.69 7.75 -6.05
C ASP A 49 -4.17 7.42 -5.82
N ALA A 50 -4.82 6.73 -6.77
CA ALA A 50 -6.20 6.27 -6.60
C ALA A 50 -6.35 5.30 -5.42
N TYR A 51 -5.39 4.38 -5.23
CA TYR A 51 -5.38 3.49 -4.06
C TYR A 51 -5.18 4.27 -2.77
N LEU A 52 -4.25 5.21 -2.72
CA LEU A 52 -4.04 6.07 -1.56
C LEU A 52 -5.29 6.88 -1.21
N ARG A 53 -6.02 7.40 -2.20
CA ARG A 53 -7.30 8.09 -1.97
C ARG A 53 -8.35 7.18 -1.34
N ARG A 54 -8.46 5.92 -1.81
CA ARG A 54 -9.38 4.94 -1.22
C ARG A 54 -8.97 4.51 0.18
N ILE A 55 -7.68 4.25 0.39
CA ILE A 55 -7.09 3.95 1.70
C ILE A 55 -7.41 5.08 2.69
N ARG A 56 -7.15 6.33 2.28
CA ARG A 56 -7.45 7.53 3.06
C ARG A 56 -8.93 7.64 3.40
N ALA A 57 -9.82 7.42 2.44
CA ALA A 57 -11.26 7.44 2.68
C ALA A 57 -11.70 6.34 3.66
N LYS A 58 -11.12 5.14 3.55
CA LYS A 58 -11.42 4.00 4.43
C LYS A 58 -10.91 4.19 5.86
N LEU A 59 -9.73 4.78 6.01
CA LEU A 59 -9.07 5.01 7.30
C LEU A 59 -9.39 6.39 7.90
N ASN A 60 -10.15 7.21 7.17
CA ASN A 60 -10.48 8.60 7.50
C ASN A 60 -9.23 9.48 7.74
N ILE A 61 -8.18 9.27 6.94
CA ILE A 61 -6.90 9.98 7.04
C ILE A 61 -6.77 10.98 5.90
N ASN A 62 -6.39 12.22 6.21
CA ASN A 62 -6.25 13.28 5.20
C ASN A 62 -4.78 13.56 4.81
N SER A 63 -3.82 13.14 5.64
CA SER A 63 -2.40 13.43 5.43
C SER A 63 -1.56 12.21 5.10
N THR A 64 -0.60 12.35 4.18
CA THR A 64 0.40 11.30 3.93
C THR A 64 1.20 10.99 5.18
N ALA A 65 1.55 12.01 5.98
CA ALA A 65 2.29 11.82 7.22
C ALA A 65 1.53 10.91 8.21
N GLU A 66 0.23 11.12 8.36
CA GLU A 66 -0.63 10.25 9.19
C GLU A 66 -0.74 8.85 8.61
N LEU A 67 -0.84 8.73 7.27
CA LEU A 67 -0.90 7.44 6.59
C LEU A 67 0.39 6.63 6.81
N THR A 68 1.56 7.27 6.70
CA THR A 68 2.86 6.66 7.00
C THR A 68 2.96 6.31 8.49
N ARG A 69 2.54 7.20 9.40
CA ARG A 69 2.56 6.95 10.84
C ARG A 69 1.66 5.78 11.24
N LEU A 70 0.48 5.67 10.64
CA LEU A 70 -0.43 4.55 10.83
C LEU A 70 0.18 3.26 10.29
N ALA A 71 0.80 3.28 9.11
CA ALA A 71 1.46 2.12 8.55
C ALA A 71 2.56 1.57 9.48
N ILE A 72 3.40 2.46 10.01
CA ILE A 72 4.42 2.11 11.01
C ILE A 72 3.78 1.57 12.29
N SER A 73 2.69 2.20 12.76
CA SER A 73 1.97 1.76 13.97
C SER A 73 1.32 0.38 13.80
N LEU A 74 0.96 0.01 12.57
CA LEU A 74 0.43 -1.30 12.21
C LEU A 74 1.53 -2.35 11.98
N GLY A 75 2.80 -1.96 12.04
CA GLY A 75 3.94 -2.87 11.81
C GLY A 75 4.13 -3.27 10.35
N LEU A 76 3.65 -2.45 9.40
CA LEU A 76 3.77 -2.66 7.95
C LEU A 76 5.06 -2.07 7.36
#